data_AF-A0A3C0FBJ6-F1
#
_entry.id   AF-A0A3C0FBJ6-F1
#
_cell.length_a   1.000
_cell.length_b   1.000
_cell.length_c   1.000
_cell.angle_alpha   90.00
_cell.angle_beta   90.00
_cell.angle_gamma   90.00
#
_symmetry.space_group_name_H-M   'P 1'
#
loop_
_entity.id
_entity.type
_entity.pdbx_description
1 polymer ?
#
loop_
_entity_poly.entity_id
_entity_poly.type
_entity_poly.pdbx_seq_one_letter_code
_entity_poly.pdbx_strand_id
1 'polypeptide(L)'
;MSILGFEFRRYLGSLWVWVLSLIGLLLMFMAFYPVLAADAAVLDLFLRHYPEELLKVFGVGGELSLATVAGFLAFSFVVVQLCLAVQSAYYGFSFLSVEERELTADFLYAKPVSRLRVLTEKYLAAGGALLVTNAAVWIGTFLSIAWFGGDAPYDVRAVISLLLTVPIFQLFFFSLGFLATALSK
;
A
#
# COMPACT_ATOMS: atom_id res chain seq x y z
N MET A 1 -7.68 -12.90 26.46
CA MET A 1 -7.29 -12.49 25.08
C MET A 1 -5.86 -12.94 24.84
N SER A 2 -5.53 -13.49 23.66
CA SER A 2 -4.14 -13.75 23.25
C SER A 2 -3.41 -12.43 22.99
N ILE A 3 -2.06 -12.43 23.04
CA ILE A 3 -1.26 -11.22 22.79
C ILE A 3 -1.46 -10.79 21.33
N LEU A 4 -1.44 -11.74 20.38
CA LEU A 4 -1.78 -11.50 18.97
C LEU A 4 -3.10 -10.72 18.80
N GLY A 5 -4.19 -11.17 19.43
CA GLY A 5 -5.51 -10.55 19.26
C GLY A 5 -5.61 -9.17 19.89
N PHE A 6 -4.84 -8.92 20.96
CA PHE A 6 -4.72 -7.60 21.56
C PHE A 6 -3.94 -6.65 20.65
N GLU A 7 -2.78 -7.08 20.14
CA GLU A 7 -1.94 -6.27 19.25
C GLU A 7 -2.65 -5.96 17.92
N PHE A 8 -3.33 -6.94 17.32
CA PHE A 8 -4.07 -6.71 16.07
C PHE A 8 -5.18 -5.66 16.25
N ARG A 9 -5.87 -5.64 17.41
CA ARG A 9 -6.89 -4.63 17.70
C ARG A 9 -6.33 -3.22 17.79
N ARG A 10 -5.08 -3.04 18.21
CA ARG A 10 -4.43 -1.72 18.22
C ARG A 10 -4.23 -1.18 16.80
N TYR A 11 -4.02 -2.05 15.82
CA TYR A 11 -3.90 -1.62 14.42
C TYR A 11 -5.23 -1.24 13.78
N LEU A 12 -6.39 -1.74 14.27
CA LEU A 12 -7.68 -1.57 13.60
C LEU A 12 -8.06 -0.10 13.34
N GLY A 13 -7.83 0.80 14.29
CA GLY A 13 -8.18 2.22 14.12
C GLY A 13 -7.42 2.86 12.96
N SER A 14 -6.10 2.66 12.91
CA SER A 14 -5.25 3.12 11.81
C SER A 14 -5.56 2.39 10.50
N LEU A 15 -5.78 1.08 10.56
CA LEU A 15 -6.01 0.22 9.42
C LEU A 15 -7.21 0.69 8.58
N TRP A 16 -8.33 1.02 9.23
CA TRP A 16 -9.52 1.50 8.51
C TRP A 16 -9.28 2.82 7.77
N VAL A 17 -8.55 3.76 8.39
CA VAL A 17 -8.21 5.03 7.73
C VAL A 17 -7.37 4.78 6.49
N TRP A 18 -6.34 3.93 6.59
CA TRP A 18 -5.50 3.57 5.44
C TRP A 18 -6.27 2.84 4.35
N VAL A 19 -7.05 1.82 4.70
CA VAL A 19 -7.84 1.04 3.74
C VAL A 19 -8.81 1.94 2.97
N LEU A 20 -9.59 2.77 3.68
CA LEU A 20 -10.56 3.66 3.05
C LEU A 20 -9.87 4.71 2.17
N SER A 21 -8.75 5.26 2.64
CA SER A 21 -7.97 6.25 1.88
C SER A 21 -7.37 5.65 0.61
N LEU A 22 -6.80 4.44 0.68
CA LEU A 22 -6.20 3.76 -0.47
C LEU A 22 -7.25 3.35 -1.51
N ILE A 23 -8.40 2.83 -1.08
CA ILE A 23 -9.51 2.53 -1.99
C ILE A 23 -10.03 3.82 -2.63
N GLY A 24 -10.23 4.87 -1.83
CA GLY A 24 -10.66 6.18 -2.32
C GLY A 24 -9.67 6.76 -3.34
N LEU A 25 -8.36 6.63 -3.08
CA LEU A 25 -7.30 7.08 -3.99
C LEU A 25 -7.32 6.31 -5.31
N LEU A 26 -7.46 4.98 -5.27
CA LEU A 26 -7.58 4.14 -6.47
C LEU A 26 -8.80 4.52 -7.31
N LEU A 27 -9.96 4.68 -6.67
CA LEU A 27 -11.19 5.12 -7.34
C LEU A 27 -11.04 6.52 -7.92
N MET A 28 -10.44 7.45 -7.16
CA MET A 28 -10.21 8.82 -7.62
C MET A 28 -9.33 8.85 -8.87
N PHE A 29 -8.21 8.12 -8.88
CA PHE A 29 -7.35 8.07 -10.06
C PHE A 29 -8.08 7.44 -11.25
N MET A 30 -8.71 6.28 -11.06
CA MET A 30 -9.42 5.61 -12.14
C MET A 30 -10.64 6.39 -12.66
N ALA A 31 -11.21 7.29 -11.88
CA ALA A 31 -12.26 8.19 -12.38
C ALA A 31 -11.78 9.09 -13.54
N PHE A 32 -10.47 9.36 -13.65
CA PHE A 32 -9.90 10.12 -14.77
C PHE A 32 -9.60 9.27 -16.01
N TYR A 33 -9.54 7.94 -15.88
CA TYR A 33 -9.20 7.05 -16.98
C TYR A 33 -10.12 7.21 -18.21
N PRO A 34 -11.47 7.24 -18.10
CA PRO A 34 -12.35 7.37 -19.25
C PRO A 34 -12.07 8.60 -20.10
N VAL A 35 -11.70 9.72 -19.46
CA VAL A 35 -11.40 10.99 -20.16
C VAL A 35 -10.13 10.86 -20.99
N LEU A 36 -9.09 10.24 -20.44
CA LEU A 36 -7.80 10.04 -21.12
C LEU A 36 -7.87 8.94 -22.20
N ALA A 37 -8.73 7.94 -22.01
CA ALA A 37 -8.94 6.87 -22.97
C ALA A 37 -9.77 7.29 -24.18
N ALA A 38 -10.71 8.24 -24.01
CA ALA A 38 -11.64 8.66 -25.07
C ALA A 38 -11.03 9.65 -26.07
N ASP A 39 -10.09 10.50 -25.65
CA ASP A 39 -9.54 11.58 -26.48
C ASP A 39 -8.01 11.63 -26.45
N ALA A 40 -7.40 11.25 -27.58
CA ALA A 40 -5.96 11.27 -27.76
C ALA A 40 -5.37 12.70 -27.70
N ALA A 41 -6.12 13.73 -28.10
CA ALA A 41 -5.66 15.11 -28.02
C ALA A 41 -5.62 15.60 -26.57
N VAL A 42 -6.58 15.20 -25.74
CA VAL A 42 -6.57 15.48 -24.29
C VAL A 42 -5.39 14.78 -23.63
N LEU A 43 -5.13 13.52 -24.00
CA LEU A 43 -3.96 12.79 -23.49
C LEU A 43 -2.64 13.45 -23.90
N ASP A 44 -2.47 13.83 -25.17
CA ASP A 44 -1.26 14.54 -25.64
C ASP A 44 -1.06 15.87 -24.90
N LEU A 45 -2.13 16.65 -24.72
CA LEU A 45 -2.09 17.89 -23.94
C LEU A 45 -1.67 17.62 -22.49
N PHE A 46 -2.23 16.60 -21.84
CA PHE A 46 -1.86 16.20 -20.48
C PHE A 46 -0.37 15.84 -20.39
N LEU A 47 0.14 15.04 -21.33
CA LEU A 47 1.54 14.62 -21.36
C LEU A 47 2.51 15.79 -21.56
N ARG A 48 2.16 16.80 -22.37
CA ARG A 48 3.00 18.00 -22.59
C ARG A 48 3.24 18.83 -21.33
N HIS A 49 2.40 18.68 -20.30
CA HIS A 49 2.60 19.36 -19.02
C HIS A 49 3.59 18.65 -18.10
N TYR A 50 3.99 17.42 -18.43
CA TYR A 50 5.00 16.69 -17.68
C TYR A 50 6.39 16.89 -18.27
N PRO A 51 7.44 16.96 -17.43
CA PRO A 51 8.82 16.94 -17.91
C PRO A 51 9.11 15.66 -18.71
N GLU A 52 9.77 15.79 -19.87
CA GLU A 52 10.09 14.65 -20.73
C GLU A 52 10.89 13.55 -20.01
N GLU A 53 11.81 13.94 -19.13
CA GLU A 53 12.60 12.99 -18.34
C GLU A 53 11.74 12.15 -17.39
N LEU A 54 10.68 12.75 -16.84
CA LEU A 54 9.74 12.03 -16.00
C LEU A 54 8.95 11.01 -16.82
N LEU A 55 8.47 11.40 -18.01
CA LEU A 55 7.73 10.50 -18.90
C LEU A 55 8.58 9.30 -19.33
N LYS A 56 9.85 9.53 -19.68
CA LYS A 56 10.81 8.46 -20.02
C LYS A 56 11.04 7.50 -18.87
N VAL A 57 11.26 8.01 -17.65
CA VAL A 57 11.46 7.18 -16.45
C VAL A 57 10.25 6.30 -16.15
N PHE A 58 9.04 6.80 -16.36
CA PHE A 58 7.80 6.03 -16.21
C PHE A 58 7.42 5.21 -17.45
N GLY A 59 8.22 5.24 -18.53
CA GLY A 59 7.96 4.52 -19.77
C GLY A 59 6.76 5.04 -20.59
N VAL A 60 6.25 6.22 -20.24
CA VAL A 60 5.07 6.84 -20.86
C VAL A 60 5.43 7.38 -22.25
N GLY A 61 4.71 6.94 -23.28
CA GLY A 61 4.95 7.30 -24.68
C GLY A 61 5.84 6.31 -25.46
N GLY A 62 6.33 5.26 -24.81
CA GLY A 62 6.99 4.11 -25.43
C GLY A 62 6.22 2.83 -25.17
N GLU A 63 6.64 2.07 -24.15
CA GLU A 63 6.05 0.77 -23.78
C GLU A 63 4.77 0.90 -22.94
N LEU A 64 4.58 2.03 -22.24
CA LEU A 64 3.42 2.30 -21.39
C LEU A 64 2.49 3.33 -22.02
N SER A 65 1.25 2.93 -22.32
CA SER A 65 0.21 3.83 -22.82
C SER A 65 -0.83 4.12 -21.74
N LEU A 66 -0.98 5.40 -21.38
CA LEU A 66 -2.00 5.87 -20.42
C LEU A 66 -3.43 5.80 -20.97
N ALA A 67 -3.61 5.53 -22.27
CA ALA A 67 -4.92 5.27 -22.86
C ALA A 67 -5.43 3.84 -22.55
N THR A 68 -4.57 2.97 -22.02
CA THR A 68 -4.93 1.59 -21.65
C THR A 68 -5.17 1.48 -20.16
N VAL A 69 -6.11 0.62 -19.74
CA VAL A 69 -6.40 0.36 -18.33
C VAL A 69 -5.13 -0.02 -17.56
N ALA A 70 -4.33 -0.95 -18.11
CA ALA A 70 -3.12 -1.45 -17.46
C ALA A 70 -2.04 -0.36 -17.34
N GLY A 71 -1.84 0.44 -18.40
CA GLY A 71 -0.85 1.51 -18.38
C GLY A 71 -1.22 2.66 -17.44
N PHE A 72 -2.49 3.08 -17.46
CA PHE A 72 -2.99 4.09 -16.52
C PHE A 72 -2.98 3.60 -15.07
N LEU A 73 -3.33 2.33 -14.85
CA LEU A 73 -3.21 1.71 -13.53
C LEU A 73 -1.77 1.73 -13.05
N ALA A 74 -0.81 1.24 -13.85
CA ALA A 74 0.60 1.22 -13.48
C ALA A 74 1.13 2.61 -13.12
N PHE A 75 0.75 3.64 -13.89
CA PHE A 75 1.11 5.03 -13.60
C PHE A 75 0.51 5.53 -12.27
N SER A 76 -0.79 5.36 -12.07
CA SER A 76 -1.46 5.78 -10.82
C SER A 76 -1.00 4.99 -9.59
N PHE A 77 -0.58 3.74 -9.79
CA PHE A 77 -0.12 2.86 -8.72
C PHE A 77 1.18 3.33 -8.06
N VAL A 78 1.98 4.20 -8.71
CA VAL A 78 3.17 4.81 -8.11
C VAL A 78 2.80 5.59 -6.84
N VAL A 79 1.70 6.35 -6.89
CA VAL A 79 1.22 7.13 -5.73
C VAL A 79 0.66 6.20 -4.65
N VAL A 80 -0.04 5.14 -5.07
CA VAL A 80 -0.56 4.10 -4.16
C VAL A 80 0.60 3.41 -3.42
N GLN A 81 1.68 3.06 -4.13
CA GLN A 81 2.90 2.49 -3.56
C GLN A 81 3.55 3.45 -2.56
N LEU A 82 3.61 4.75 -2.86
CA LEU A 82 4.13 5.73 -1.89
C LEU A 82 3.34 5.72 -0.57
N CYS A 83 2.01 5.71 -0.65
CA CYS A 83 1.16 5.61 0.55
C CYS A 83 1.38 4.30 1.32
N LEU A 84 1.52 3.18 0.60
CA LEU A 84 1.82 1.87 1.19
C LEU A 84 3.18 1.85 1.90
N ALA A 85 4.21 2.45 1.29
CA ALA A 85 5.52 2.60 1.92
C ALA A 85 5.43 3.36 3.24
N VAL A 86 4.70 4.48 3.26
CA VAL A 86 4.50 5.30 4.46
C VAL A 86 3.79 4.49 5.56
N GLN A 87 2.70 3.79 5.23
CA GLN A 87 1.98 2.96 6.20
C GLN A 87 2.88 1.85 6.77
N SER A 88 3.58 1.12 5.89
CA SER A 88 4.43 0.00 6.29
C SER A 88 5.60 0.45 7.15
N ALA A 89 6.28 1.55 6.76
CA ALA A 89 7.34 2.15 7.56
C ALA A 89 6.82 2.62 8.91
N TYR A 90 5.66 3.27 8.97
CA TYR A 90 5.03 3.71 10.21
C TYR A 90 4.75 2.55 11.17
N TYR A 91 4.23 1.43 10.66
CA TYR A 91 4.03 0.23 11.47
C TYR A 91 5.37 -0.34 11.98
N GLY A 92 6.40 -0.35 11.14
CA GLY A 92 7.76 -0.70 11.55
C GLY A 92 8.31 0.21 12.67
N PHE A 93 8.14 1.53 12.53
CA PHE A 93 8.64 2.49 13.52
C PHE A 93 7.97 2.33 14.89
N SER A 94 6.66 2.10 14.88
CA SER A 94 5.86 1.92 16.09
C SER A 94 6.07 0.56 16.77
N PHE A 95 6.75 -0.39 16.12
CA PHE A 95 6.77 -1.80 16.52
C PHE A 95 7.37 -2.06 17.92
N LEU A 96 8.43 -1.34 18.30
CA LEU A 96 9.07 -1.47 19.62
C LEU A 96 8.75 -0.28 20.55
N SER A 97 8.33 0.87 20.02
CA SER A 97 8.24 2.12 20.77
C SER A 97 6.90 2.33 21.49
N VAL A 98 5.84 1.62 21.09
CA VAL A 98 4.48 1.81 21.62
C VAL A 98 4.39 1.45 23.11
N GLU A 99 5.02 0.38 23.57
CA GLU A 99 4.85 -0.09 24.96
C GLU A 99 5.64 0.73 25.98
N GLU A 100 6.76 1.32 25.56
CA GLU A 100 7.50 2.28 26.38
C GLU A 100 6.70 3.57 26.51
N ARG A 101 6.15 4.07 25.39
CA ARG A 101 5.31 5.27 25.39
C ARG A 101 4.05 5.10 26.24
N GLU A 102 3.45 3.92 26.24
CA GLU A 102 2.22 3.63 26.99
C GLU A 102 2.47 3.07 28.39
N LEU A 103 3.72 2.98 28.84
CA LEU A 103 4.12 2.45 30.15
C LEU A 103 3.60 1.02 30.43
N THR A 104 3.35 0.24 29.37
CA THR A 104 2.86 -1.15 29.47
C THR A 104 3.97 -2.19 29.38
N ALA A 105 5.22 -1.77 29.15
CA ALA A 105 6.37 -2.66 29.01
C ALA A 105 6.59 -3.52 30.27
N ASP A 106 6.57 -2.91 31.45
CA ASP A 106 6.81 -3.60 32.72
C ASP A 106 5.72 -4.65 33.02
N PHE A 107 4.48 -4.37 32.65
CA PHE A 107 3.37 -5.32 32.78
C PHE A 107 3.51 -6.52 31.83
N LEU A 108 3.98 -6.28 30.61
CA LEU A 108 4.18 -7.33 29.61
C LEU A 108 5.31 -8.28 30.04
N TYR A 109 6.40 -7.74 30.60
CA TYR A 109 7.54 -8.51 31.07
C TYR A 109 7.34 -9.19 32.44
N ALA A 110 6.37 -8.75 33.24
CA ALA A 110 6.00 -9.44 34.47
C ALA A 110 5.26 -10.77 34.24
N LYS A 111 4.72 -11.00 33.02
CA LYS A 111 4.08 -12.29 32.68
C LYS A 111 5.14 -13.35 32.36
N PRO A 112 4.93 -14.62 32.75
CA PRO A 112 5.86 -15.72 32.45
C PRO A 112 5.75 -16.16 30.99
N VAL A 113 6.02 -15.25 30.06
CA VAL A 113 6.03 -15.47 28.61
C VAL A 113 7.43 -15.20 28.06
N SER A 114 7.87 -16.01 27.11
CA SER A 114 9.19 -15.81 26.51
C SER A 114 9.20 -14.56 25.62
N ARG A 115 10.32 -13.82 25.62
CA ARG A 115 10.51 -12.62 24.79
C ARG A 115 10.31 -12.90 23.29
N LEU A 116 10.79 -14.05 22.82
CA LEU A 116 10.60 -14.50 21.43
C LEU A 116 9.13 -14.67 21.09
N ARG A 117 8.31 -15.21 21.99
CA ARG A 117 6.87 -15.38 21.76
C ARG A 117 6.15 -14.04 21.64
N VAL A 118 6.51 -13.07 22.48
CA VAL A 118 5.94 -11.71 22.40
C VAL A 118 6.30 -11.07 21.06
N LEU A 119 7.56 -11.17 20.64
CA LEU A 119 8.04 -10.61 19.39
C LEU A 119 7.35 -11.25 18.16
N THR A 120 7.20 -12.57 18.13
CA THR A 120 6.54 -13.26 17.02
C THR A 120 5.04 -12.96 16.97
N GLU A 121 4.33 -12.92 18.10
CA GLU A 121 2.91 -12.55 18.12
C GLU A 121 2.69 -11.10 17.66
N LYS A 122 3.60 -10.17 18.01
CA LYS A 122 3.58 -8.80 17.47
C LYS A 122 3.82 -8.73 15.97
N TYR A 123 4.82 -9.48 15.49
CA TYR A 123 5.15 -9.52 14.06
C TYR A 123 3.98 -10.07 13.25
N LEU A 124 3.32 -11.12 13.73
CA LEU A 124 2.13 -11.68 13.11
C LEU A 124 0.95 -10.70 13.14
N ALA A 125 0.78 -9.90 14.20
CA ALA A 125 -0.25 -8.87 14.25
C ALA A 125 -0.01 -7.75 13.23
N ALA A 126 1.22 -7.22 13.13
CA ALA A 126 1.59 -6.20 12.15
C ALA A 126 1.49 -6.73 10.71
N GLY A 127 2.03 -7.93 10.46
CA GLY A 127 1.93 -8.61 9.18
C GLY A 127 0.47 -8.90 8.78
N GLY A 128 -0.37 -9.30 9.73
CA GLY A 128 -1.80 -9.45 9.51
C GLY A 128 -2.47 -8.14 9.09
N ALA A 129 -2.14 -7.01 9.72
CA ALA A 129 -2.70 -5.70 9.35
C ALA A 129 -2.25 -5.27 7.94
N LEU A 130 -0.99 -5.54 7.58
CA LEU A 130 -0.49 -5.30 6.22
C LEU A 130 -1.19 -6.22 5.20
N LEU A 131 -1.43 -7.50 5.52
CA LEU A 131 -2.19 -8.41 4.66
C LEU A 131 -3.64 -7.95 4.43
N VAL A 132 -4.31 -7.38 5.44
CA VAL A 132 -5.63 -6.77 5.24
C VAL A 132 -5.53 -5.57 4.30
N THR A 133 -4.49 -4.75 4.43
CA THR A 133 -4.26 -3.64 3.48
C THR A 133 -4.00 -4.15 2.07
N ASN A 134 -3.23 -5.23 1.91
CA ASN A 134 -3.02 -5.88 0.60
C ASN A 134 -4.34 -6.33 -0.01
N ALA A 135 -5.17 -7.05 0.74
CA ALA A 135 -6.49 -7.47 0.27
C ALA A 135 -7.37 -6.28 -0.12
N ALA A 136 -7.34 -5.20 0.65
CA ALA A 136 -8.06 -3.98 0.33
C ALA A 136 -7.57 -3.31 -0.97
N VAL A 137 -6.26 -3.24 -1.20
CA VAL A 137 -5.69 -2.70 -2.45
C VAL A 137 -6.07 -3.57 -3.65
N TRP A 138 -6.05 -4.89 -3.50
CA TRP A 138 -6.50 -5.81 -4.55
C TRP A 138 -7.97 -5.57 -4.89
N ILE A 139 -8.84 -5.56 -3.87
CA ILE A 139 -10.27 -5.31 -4.03
C ILE A 139 -10.51 -3.93 -4.65
N GLY A 140 -9.86 -2.88 -4.12
CA GLY A 140 -9.98 -1.51 -4.62
C GLY A 140 -9.54 -1.37 -6.06
N THR A 141 -8.48 -2.07 -6.46
CA THR A 141 -7.97 -2.07 -7.84
C THR A 141 -9.00 -2.69 -8.78
N PHE A 142 -9.46 -3.91 -8.51
CA PHE A 142 -10.47 -4.55 -9.37
C PHE A 142 -11.81 -3.81 -9.35
N LEU A 143 -12.21 -3.24 -8.22
CA LEU A 143 -13.40 -2.39 -8.11
C LEU A 143 -13.28 -1.14 -8.98
N SER A 144 -12.13 -0.47 -8.95
CA SER A 144 -11.88 0.73 -9.74
C SER A 144 -11.88 0.44 -11.25
N ILE A 145 -11.30 -0.70 -11.67
CA ILE A 145 -11.34 -1.16 -13.06
C ILE A 145 -12.78 -1.50 -13.47
N ALA A 146 -13.52 -2.21 -12.62
CA ALA A 146 -14.91 -2.58 -12.92
C ALA A 146 -15.82 -1.36 -13.09
N TRP A 147 -15.56 -0.29 -12.33
CA TRP A 147 -16.38 0.93 -12.39
C TRP A 147 -15.99 1.86 -13.54
N PHE A 148 -14.70 2.05 -13.80
CA PHE A 148 -14.20 3.07 -14.72
C PHE A 148 -13.51 2.52 -15.97
N GLY A 149 -13.11 1.25 -15.98
CA GLY A 149 -12.41 0.63 -17.11
C GLY A 149 -13.25 0.46 -18.37
N GLY A 150 -14.58 0.45 -18.24
CA GLY A 150 -15.51 0.22 -19.34
C GLY A 150 -15.32 -1.16 -20.00
N ASP A 151 -15.58 -1.24 -21.30
CA ASP A 151 -15.41 -2.47 -22.10
C ASP A 151 -13.98 -2.62 -22.66
N ALA A 152 -13.04 -1.79 -22.22
CA ALA A 152 -11.66 -1.83 -22.72
C ALA A 152 -10.99 -3.16 -22.33
N PRO A 153 -10.46 -3.93 -23.29
CA PRO A 153 -9.75 -5.16 -22.97
C PRO A 153 -8.48 -4.81 -22.19
N TYR A 154 -8.24 -5.53 -21.10
CA TYR A 154 -7.03 -5.37 -20.29
C TYR A 154 -6.44 -6.74 -19.94
N ASP A 155 -5.11 -6.77 -19.83
CA ASP A 155 -4.41 -7.97 -19.41
C ASP A 155 -4.49 -8.14 -17.88
N VAL A 156 -5.37 -9.05 -17.45
CA VAL A 156 -5.53 -9.42 -16.04
C VAL A 156 -4.23 -9.93 -15.43
N ARG A 157 -3.38 -10.61 -16.21
CA ARG A 157 -2.09 -11.13 -15.73
C ARG A 157 -1.15 -9.99 -15.36
N ALA A 158 -1.13 -8.93 -16.16
CA ALA A 158 -0.36 -7.73 -15.87
C ALA A 158 -0.84 -7.07 -14.55
N VAL A 159 -2.15 -6.92 -14.37
CA VAL A 159 -2.73 -6.35 -13.12
C VAL A 159 -2.38 -7.21 -11.90
N ILE A 160 -2.53 -8.53 -11.99
CA ILE A 160 -2.16 -9.44 -10.90
C ILE A 160 -0.65 -9.36 -10.61
N SER A 161 0.19 -9.28 -11.64
CA SER A 161 1.64 -9.17 -11.45
C SER A 161 2.01 -7.88 -10.70
N LEU A 162 1.37 -6.76 -11.01
CA LEU A 162 1.52 -5.50 -10.29
C LEU A 162 1.09 -5.65 -8.82
N LEU A 163 -0.07 -6.24 -8.58
CA LEU A 163 -0.64 -6.43 -7.24
C LEU A 163 0.17 -7.40 -6.36
N LEU A 164 0.88 -8.36 -6.96
CA LEU A 164 1.80 -9.26 -6.25
C LEU A 164 3.08 -8.56 -5.77
N THR A 165 3.44 -7.40 -6.33
CA THR A 165 4.58 -6.62 -5.85
C THR A 165 4.33 -5.97 -4.49
N VAL A 166 3.07 -5.67 -4.18
CA VAL A 166 2.64 -4.94 -2.98
C VAL A 166 3.14 -5.57 -1.67
N PRO A 167 2.91 -6.87 -1.38
CA PRO A 167 3.36 -7.47 -0.14
C PRO A 167 4.88 -7.41 0.04
N ILE A 168 5.65 -7.61 -1.03
CA ILE A 168 7.12 -7.54 -0.99
C ILE A 168 7.57 -6.12 -0.66
N PHE A 169 6.96 -5.14 -1.33
CA PHE A 169 7.24 -3.73 -1.13
C PHE A 169 6.92 -3.27 0.30
N GLN A 170 5.77 -3.68 0.85
CA GLN A 170 5.38 -3.39 2.23
C GLN A 170 6.36 -4.02 3.23
N LEU A 171 6.77 -5.28 3.04
CA LEU A 171 7.73 -5.94 3.92
C LEU A 171 9.08 -5.23 3.94
N PHE A 172 9.53 -4.72 2.79
CA PHE A 172 10.76 -3.92 2.70
C PHE A 172 10.66 -2.65 3.58
N PHE A 173 9.63 -1.83 3.41
CA PHE A 173 9.47 -0.59 4.18
C PHE A 173 9.17 -0.84 5.66
N PHE A 174 8.43 -1.90 5.98
CA PHE A 174 8.24 -2.33 7.36
C PHE A 174 9.57 -2.70 8.02
N SER A 175 10.43 -3.44 7.31
CA SER A 175 11.76 -3.83 7.80
C SER A 175 12.66 -2.62 8.03
N LEU A 176 12.61 -1.62 7.14
CA LEU A 176 13.33 -0.36 7.32
C LEU A 176 12.87 0.40 8.56
N GLY A 177 11.56 0.53 8.76
CA GLY A 177 11.01 1.19 9.95
C GLY A 177 11.37 0.44 11.24
N PHE A 178 11.28 -0.89 11.22
CA PHE A 178 11.67 -1.74 12.34
C PHE A 178 13.16 -1.59 12.69
N LEU A 179 14.04 -1.64 11.69
CA LEU A 179 15.48 -1.51 11.88
C LEU A 179 15.86 -0.15 12.45
N ALA A 180 15.24 0.93 11.96
CA ALA A 180 15.46 2.26 12.49
C ALA A 180 15.09 2.37 13.97
N THR A 181 13.93 1.82 14.38
CA THR A 181 13.54 1.81 15.80
C THR A 181 14.42 0.92 16.65
N ALA A 182 14.92 -0.19 16.11
CA ALA A 182 15.83 -1.07 16.81
C ALA A 182 17.21 -0.42 17.07
N LEU A 183 17.65 0.48 16.18
CA LEU A 183 18.91 1.23 16.32
C LEU A 183 18.78 2.48 17.18
N SER A 184 17.57 3.06 17.30
CA SER A 184 17.33 4.26 18.11
C SER A 184 17.18 3.97 19.61
N LYS A 185 17.21 2.70 20.01
CA LYS A 185 17.12 2.22 21.39
C LYS A 185 18.45 1.60 21.81
#